data_AF-A0A061BGQ7-F1
#
_entry.id   AF-A0A061BGQ7-F1
#
_cell.length_a   1.000
_cell.length_b   1.000
_cell.length_c   1.000
_cell.angle_alpha   90.00
_cell.angle_beta   90.00
_cell.angle_gamma   90.00
#
_symmetry.space_group_name_H-M   'P 1'
#
loop_
_entity.id
_entity.type
_entity.pdbx_description
1 polymer ?
#
loop_
_entity_poly.entity_id
_entity_poly.type
_entity_poly.pdbx_seq_one_letter_code
_entity_poly.pdbx_strand_id
1 'polypeptide(L)'
;MTLRPVLVAIGGASSSGKSTVAKLIHSIAEGSYLFQQDDFFKDDNDIPIDEATGLQSWDCPEALNFDAFVQEVKHLKETGLADETLKNIRYVSDTKDQDLNSVAPEVLKQVKEMILPHLMGRKLIIVDGFMMFHDLSIIELFDIRIFIKASHDTLKQRRESRFGYQTQQTFWVDPPGYFDKIVYPAYAESHKILFNDDDVEKSVRQDIKDKYDIAVITNNNGTPIADTVLSVSKELESRLSKLD
;
A
#
# COMPACT_ATOMS: atom_id res chain seq x y z
N MET A 1 26.85 -13.98 -6.19
CA MET A 1 26.39 -13.07 -5.13
C MET A 1 24.97 -12.70 -5.47
N THR A 2 24.01 -12.97 -4.58
CA THR A 2 22.64 -12.44 -4.71
C THR A 2 22.71 -10.94 -4.47
N LEU A 3 22.11 -10.15 -5.38
CA LEU A 3 22.04 -8.71 -5.20
C LEU A 3 21.12 -8.39 -4.03
N ARG A 4 21.33 -7.23 -3.40
CA ARG A 4 20.50 -6.74 -2.30
C ARG A 4 19.02 -6.72 -2.74
N PRO A 5 18.07 -7.13 -1.89
CA PRO A 5 16.65 -6.98 -2.20
C PRO A 5 16.28 -5.53 -2.46
N VAL A 6 15.31 -5.31 -3.35
CA VAL A 6 14.74 -3.99 -3.63
C VAL A 6 13.35 -3.90 -3.02
N LEU A 7 13.16 -2.93 -2.13
CA LEU A 7 11.87 -2.67 -1.50
C LEU A 7 11.08 -1.60 -2.26
N VAL A 8 9.88 -1.97 -2.69
CA VAL A 8 8.94 -1.12 -3.39
C VAL A 8 7.73 -0.87 -2.50
N ALA A 9 7.53 0.35 -2.04
CA ALA A 9 6.29 0.75 -1.40
C ALA A 9 5.24 1.13 -2.45
N ILE A 10 4.07 0.49 -2.38
CA ILE A 10 2.86 0.88 -3.09
C ILE A 10 1.86 1.33 -2.04
N GLY A 11 1.86 2.64 -1.75
CA GLY A 11 1.03 3.23 -0.70
C GLY A 11 -0.08 4.11 -1.23
N GLY A 12 -0.93 4.59 -0.33
CA GLY A 12 -2.08 5.44 -0.63
C GLY A 12 -3.25 5.18 0.29
N ALA A 13 -4.29 6.00 0.23
CA ALA A 13 -5.47 5.83 1.07
C ALA A 13 -6.12 4.44 0.94
N SER A 14 -6.83 4.01 1.99
CA SER A 14 -7.70 2.83 1.93
C SER A 14 -8.69 2.98 0.78
N SER A 15 -8.87 1.93 -0.05
CA SER A 15 -9.68 1.95 -1.29
C SER A 15 -9.09 2.70 -2.50
N SER A 16 -7.81 3.11 -2.48
CA SER A 16 -7.14 3.72 -3.63
C SER A 16 -6.82 2.76 -4.78
N GLY A 17 -6.87 1.44 -4.55
CA GLY A 17 -6.52 0.40 -5.53
C GLY A 17 -5.07 -0.12 -5.43
N LYS A 18 -4.31 0.31 -4.41
CA LYS A 18 -2.94 -0.16 -4.11
C LYS A 18 -2.78 -1.68 -4.04
N SER A 19 -3.68 -2.36 -3.33
CA SER A 19 -3.60 -3.80 -3.11
C SER A 19 -3.80 -4.60 -4.40
N THR A 20 -4.74 -4.17 -5.25
CA THR A 20 -4.95 -4.75 -6.57
C THR A 20 -3.70 -4.61 -7.43
N VAL A 21 -3.10 -3.42 -7.49
CA VAL A 21 -1.86 -3.18 -8.23
C VAL A 21 -0.70 -4.02 -7.69
N ALA A 22 -0.51 -4.05 -6.36
CA ALA A 22 0.56 -4.80 -5.71
C ALA A 22 0.48 -6.30 -6.00
N LYS A 23 -0.72 -6.90 -5.89
CA LYS A 23 -0.96 -8.30 -6.23
C LYS A 23 -0.73 -8.61 -7.70
N LEU A 24 -1.17 -7.73 -8.60
CA LEU A 24 -0.97 -7.90 -10.03
C LEU A 24 0.52 -7.89 -10.39
N ILE A 25 1.30 -6.92 -9.85
CA ILE A 25 2.75 -6.88 -10.04
C ILE A 25 3.43 -8.10 -9.40
N HIS A 26 3.00 -8.52 -8.22
CA HIS A 26 3.52 -9.72 -7.56
C HIS A 26 3.31 -10.98 -8.41
N SER A 27 2.13 -11.15 -9.01
CA SER A 27 1.77 -12.33 -9.82
C SER A 27 2.61 -12.50 -11.08
N ILE A 28 3.19 -11.41 -11.61
CA ILE A 28 4.03 -11.43 -12.83
C ILE A 28 5.52 -11.37 -12.51
N ALA A 29 5.91 -10.78 -11.37
CA ALA A 29 7.29 -10.68 -10.92
C ALA A 29 7.67 -11.97 -10.18
N GLU A 30 7.99 -13.01 -10.95
CA GLU A 30 8.37 -14.32 -10.43
C GLU A 30 9.47 -14.22 -9.36
N GLY A 31 9.26 -14.86 -8.20
CA GLY A 31 10.20 -14.83 -7.07
C GLY A 31 10.16 -13.57 -6.21
N SER A 32 9.27 -12.61 -6.52
CA SER A 32 8.99 -11.48 -5.63
C SER A 32 8.32 -11.93 -4.32
N TYR A 33 8.36 -11.06 -3.30
CA TYR A 33 7.65 -11.25 -2.04
C TYR A 33 6.65 -10.11 -1.85
N LEU A 34 5.38 -10.44 -1.62
CA LEU A 34 4.34 -9.47 -1.28
C LEU A 34 4.22 -9.39 0.24
N PHE A 35 4.38 -8.18 0.76
CA PHE A 35 4.29 -7.86 2.18
C PHE A 35 3.16 -6.86 2.42
N GLN A 36 2.14 -7.26 3.19
CA GLN A 36 0.95 -6.43 3.41
C GLN A 36 1.00 -5.81 4.81
N GLN A 37 0.88 -4.49 4.90
CA GLN A 37 0.83 -3.76 6.17
C GLN A 37 -0.35 -4.18 7.03
N ASP A 38 -1.47 -4.56 6.40
CA ASP A 38 -2.68 -5.02 7.08
C ASP A 38 -2.42 -6.29 7.93
N ASP A 39 -1.36 -7.05 7.64
CA ASP A 39 -0.96 -8.20 8.46
C ASP A 39 -0.52 -7.76 9.88
N PHE A 40 -0.29 -6.47 10.12
CA PHE A 40 0.14 -5.91 11.41
C PHE A 40 -0.98 -5.22 12.18
N PHE A 41 -2.25 -5.41 11.80
CA PHE A 41 -3.36 -4.97 12.64
C PHE A 41 -3.29 -5.60 14.03
N LYS A 42 -3.54 -4.77 15.05
CA LYS A 42 -3.74 -5.24 16.43
C LYS A 42 -5.00 -6.10 16.52
N ASP A 43 -5.13 -6.82 17.62
CA ASP A 43 -6.36 -7.53 17.94
C ASP A 43 -7.55 -6.56 18.01
N ASP A 44 -8.74 -7.05 17.66
CA ASP A 44 -9.98 -6.25 17.62
C ASP A 44 -10.19 -5.45 18.92
N ASN A 45 -9.88 -6.01 20.09
CA ASN A 45 -10.05 -5.34 21.39
C ASN A 45 -9.04 -4.19 21.64
N ASP A 46 -7.94 -4.16 20.90
CA ASP A 46 -6.86 -3.18 21.04
C ASP A 46 -6.93 -2.08 19.98
N ILE A 47 -7.94 -2.12 19.10
CA ILE A 47 -8.19 -1.06 18.13
C ILE A 47 -8.71 0.18 18.86
N PRO A 48 -8.11 1.36 18.62
CA PRO A 48 -8.51 2.59 19.30
C PRO A 48 -9.96 2.96 18.99
N ILE A 49 -10.63 3.55 19.97
CA ILE A 49 -11.98 4.11 19.81
C ILE A 49 -11.86 5.60 19.54
N ASP A 50 -12.48 6.06 18.46
CA ASP A 50 -12.65 7.48 18.21
C ASP A 50 -13.63 8.09 19.23
N GLU A 51 -13.18 9.08 19.99
CA GLU A 51 -13.96 9.66 21.09
C GLU A 51 -15.23 10.37 20.61
N ALA A 52 -15.21 10.95 19.40
CA ALA A 52 -16.32 11.74 18.87
C ALA A 52 -17.49 10.86 18.40
N THR A 53 -17.20 9.69 17.86
CA THR A 53 -18.20 8.77 17.29
C THR A 53 -18.47 7.54 18.15
N GLY A 54 -17.55 7.19 19.05
CA GLY A 54 -17.58 5.95 19.82
C GLY A 54 -17.30 4.69 18.98
N LEU A 55 -16.73 4.84 17.79
CA LEU A 55 -16.45 3.74 16.86
C LEU A 55 -14.96 3.37 16.87
N GLN A 56 -14.66 2.10 16.61
CA GLN A 56 -13.28 1.66 16.39
C GLN A 56 -12.67 2.35 15.16
N SER A 57 -11.46 2.89 15.30
CA SER A 57 -10.70 3.55 14.24
C SER A 57 -9.64 2.61 13.69
N TRP A 58 -10.00 1.87 12.63
CA TRP A 58 -9.09 0.95 11.95
C TRP A 58 -8.09 1.69 11.04
N ASP A 59 -8.45 2.85 10.53
CA ASP A 59 -7.65 3.59 9.56
C ASP A 59 -6.72 4.63 10.22
N CYS A 60 -6.02 4.26 11.31
CA CYS A 60 -5.03 5.09 12.00
C CYS A 60 -3.73 4.32 12.33
N PRO A 61 -2.57 4.99 12.53
CA PRO A 61 -1.32 4.33 12.90
C PRO A 61 -1.42 3.47 14.17
N GLU A 62 -2.20 3.93 15.15
CA GLU A 62 -2.37 3.28 16.46
C GLU A 62 -3.13 1.95 16.36
N ALA A 63 -3.85 1.69 15.27
CA ALA A 63 -4.49 0.40 15.01
C ALA A 63 -3.49 -0.70 14.59
N LEU A 64 -2.25 -0.31 14.23
CA LEU A 64 -1.21 -1.21 13.75
C LEU A 64 -0.14 -1.44 14.83
N ASN A 65 0.45 -2.64 14.83
CA ASN A 65 1.71 -2.95 15.49
C ASN A 65 2.87 -2.34 14.68
N PHE A 66 2.95 -1.00 14.66
CA PHE A 66 3.80 -0.26 13.73
C PHE A 66 5.30 -0.52 13.94
N ASP A 67 5.75 -0.71 15.18
CA ASP A 67 7.13 -1.06 15.49
C ASP A 67 7.52 -2.41 14.87
N ALA A 68 6.64 -3.41 14.96
CA ALA A 68 6.85 -4.72 14.36
C ALA A 68 6.83 -4.64 12.83
N PHE A 69 5.96 -3.80 12.25
CA PHE A 69 5.96 -3.54 10.80
C PHE A 69 7.30 -2.93 10.36
N VAL A 70 7.81 -1.92 11.06
CA VAL A 70 9.10 -1.29 10.75
C VAL A 70 10.26 -2.26 10.92
N GLN A 71 10.23 -3.11 11.96
CA GLN A 71 11.22 -4.18 12.15
C GLN A 71 11.23 -5.12 10.95
N GLU A 72 10.05 -5.58 10.50
CA GLU A 72 9.93 -6.48 9.36
C GLU A 72 10.41 -5.82 8.06
N VAL A 73 10.06 -4.56 7.79
CA VAL A 73 10.55 -3.82 6.62
C VAL A 73 12.08 -3.76 6.62
N LYS A 74 12.70 -3.45 7.77
CA LYS A 74 14.17 -3.40 7.89
C LYS A 74 14.79 -4.78 7.68
N HIS A 75 14.22 -5.82 8.28
CA HIS A 75 14.68 -7.19 8.13
C HIS A 75 14.59 -7.66 6.66
N LEU A 76 13.45 -7.44 6.01
CA LEU A 76 13.25 -7.73 4.58
C LEU A 76 14.27 -6.99 3.71
N LYS A 77 14.59 -5.74 4.04
CA LYS A 77 15.58 -4.94 3.30
C LYS A 77 17.00 -5.49 3.43
N GLU A 78 17.33 -6.07 4.57
CA GLU A 78 18.66 -6.62 4.84
C GLU A 78 18.83 -8.06 4.33
N THR A 79 17.84 -8.92 4.58
CA THR A 79 17.95 -10.38 4.36
C THR A 79 17.21 -10.85 3.13
N GLY A 80 16.18 -10.11 2.72
CA GLY A 80 15.25 -10.54 1.69
C GLY A 80 14.29 -11.64 2.14
N LEU A 81 14.26 -11.98 3.42
CA LEU A 81 13.45 -13.05 3.99
C LEU A 81 12.51 -12.47 5.05
N ALA A 82 11.39 -13.14 5.29
CA ALA A 82 10.46 -12.75 6.34
C ALA A 82 11.05 -13.05 7.72
N ASP A 83 10.87 -12.15 8.70
CA ASP A 83 11.29 -12.40 10.08
C ASP A 83 10.35 -13.43 10.74
N GLU A 84 10.88 -14.63 10.91
CA GLU A 84 10.23 -15.76 11.56
C GLU A 84 9.79 -15.46 13.00
N THR A 85 10.48 -14.54 13.69
CA THR A 85 10.14 -14.16 15.07
C THR A 85 8.86 -13.35 15.16
N LEU A 86 8.44 -12.71 14.06
CA LEU A 86 7.22 -11.89 13.98
C LEU A 86 5.99 -12.68 13.53
N LYS A 87 6.12 -13.99 13.27
CA LYS A 87 5.00 -14.82 12.76
C LYS A 87 3.75 -14.77 13.62
N ASN A 88 3.90 -14.73 14.95
CA ASN A 88 2.76 -14.71 15.87
C ASN A 88 2.07 -13.34 15.98
N ILE A 89 2.71 -12.28 15.45
CA ILE A 89 2.17 -10.93 15.42
C ILE A 89 1.40 -10.71 14.10
N ARG A 90 1.75 -11.46 13.06
CA ARG A 90 1.12 -11.33 11.75
C ARG A 90 -0.24 -12.01 11.71
N TYR A 91 -1.22 -11.26 11.28
CA TYR A 91 -2.40 -11.83 10.66
C TYR A 91 -2.05 -12.36 9.27
N VAL A 92 -2.61 -13.51 8.87
CA VAL A 92 -2.55 -13.96 7.47
C VAL A 92 -3.86 -13.56 6.83
N SER A 93 -3.85 -12.47 6.07
CA SER A 93 -5.04 -12.04 5.34
C SER A 93 -5.38 -13.04 4.23
N ASP A 94 -6.57 -13.63 4.29
CA ASP A 94 -7.11 -14.50 3.24
C ASP A 94 -7.60 -13.63 2.07
N THR A 95 -6.68 -12.98 1.36
CA THR A 95 -7.06 -12.20 0.19
C THR A 95 -7.31 -13.15 -0.97
N LYS A 96 -8.56 -13.56 -1.14
CA LYS A 96 -9.01 -14.33 -2.31
C LYS A 96 -8.50 -13.67 -3.60
N ASP A 97 -7.93 -14.49 -4.49
CA ASP A 97 -7.28 -14.16 -5.78
C ASP A 97 -8.17 -13.45 -6.83
N GLN A 98 -9.33 -12.91 -6.45
CA GLN A 98 -10.33 -12.37 -7.38
C GLN A 98 -9.82 -11.16 -8.18
N ASP A 99 -8.81 -10.46 -7.67
CA ASP A 99 -8.21 -9.29 -8.31
C ASP A 99 -7.40 -9.61 -9.57
N LEU A 100 -6.91 -10.85 -9.73
CA LEU A 100 -5.97 -11.21 -10.81
C LEU A 100 -6.62 -11.25 -12.21
N ASN A 101 -7.94 -11.44 -12.29
CA ASN A 101 -8.68 -11.46 -13.55
C ASN A 101 -9.20 -10.07 -13.98
N SER A 102 -8.84 -9.00 -13.25
CA SER A 102 -9.31 -7.64 -13.52
C SER A 102 -8.60 -6.96 -14.70
N VAL A 103 -7.51 -7.56 -15.20
CA VAL A 103 -6.66 -7.01 -16.26
C VAL A 103 -6.51 -8.02 -17.40
N ALA A 104 -6.54 -7.54 -18.65
CA ALA A 104 -6.39 -8.39 -19.83
C ALA A 104 -4.99 -9.05 -19.88
N PRO A 105 -4.86 -10.31 -20.36
CA PRO A 105 -3.59 -11.02 -20.43
C PRO A 105 -2.49 -10.28 -21.20
N GLU A 106 -2.85 -9.50 -22.23
CA GLU A 106 -1.92 -8.71 -23.04
C GLU A 106 -1.23 -7.61 -22.22
N VAL A 107 -1.97 -6.98 -21.30
CA VAL A 107 -1.41 -5.96 -20.39
C VAL A 107 -0.48 -6.63 -19.40
N LEU A 108 -0.85 -7.78 -18.82
CA LEU A 108 0.03 -8.53 -17.91
C LEU A 108 1.32 -8.96 -18.61
N LYS A 109 1.23 -9.42 -19.87
CA LYS A 109 2.40 -9.75 -20.69
C LYS A 109 3.30 -8.53 -20.91
N GLN A 110 2.71 -7.39 -21.29
CA GLN A 110 3.46 -6.15 -21.48
C GLN A 110 4.19 -5.74 -20.19
N VAL A 111 3.51 -5.81 -19.04
CA VAL A 111 4.11 -5.48 -17.75
C VAL A 111 5.24 -6.43 -17.39
N LYS A 112 5.04 -7.74 -17.61
CA LYS A 112 6.08 -8.76 -17.39
C LYS A 112 7.33 -8.47 -18.22
N GLU A 113 7.16 -8.10 -19.49
CA GLU A 113 8.27 -7.74 -20.39
C GLU A 113 8.99 -6.44 -19.97
N MET A 114 8.28 -5.48 -19.37
CA MET A 114 8.88 -4.25 -18.83
C MET A 114 9.70 -4.49 -17.56
N ILE A 115 9.22 -5.33 -16.62
CA ILE A 115 9.82 -5.43 -15.28
C ILE A 115 10.90 -6.52 -15.20
N LEU A 116 10.64 -7.72 -15.75
CA LEU A 116 11.52 -8.88 -15.52
C LEU A 116 12.99 -8.69 -15.92
N PRO A 117 13.34 -8.01 -17.01
CA PRO A 117 14.74 -7.78 -17.37
C PRO A 117 15.55 -7.09 -16.27
N HIS A 118 14.89 -6.27 -15.43
CA HIS A 118 15.53 -5.53 -14.34
C HIS A 118 15.57 -6.29 -13.01
N LEU A 119 14.98 -7.49 -12.92
CA LEU A 119 14.95 -8.31 -11.71
C LEU A 119 15.98 -9.45 -11.71
N MET A 120 16.77 -9.62 -12.78
CA MET A 120 17.73 -10.73 -12.88
C MET A 120 18.74 -10.71 -11.72
N GLY A 121 18.62 -11.69 -10.80
CA GLY A 121 19.49 -11.81 -9.62
C GLY A 121 19.13 -10.90 -8.44
N ARG A 122 18.04 -10.12 -8.53
CA ARG A 122 17.52 -9.23 -7.48
C ARG A 122 16.18 -9.76 -6.97
N LYS A 123 16.00 -9.79 -5.65
CA LYS A 123 14.69 -10.10 -5.05
C LYS A 123 13.87 -8.82 -4.94
N LEU A 124 12.68 -8.81 -5.54
CA LEU A 124 11.72 -7.72 -5.40
C LEU A 124 10.84 -7.95 -4.16
N ILE A 125 10.73 -6.95 -3.30
CA ILE A 125 9.85 -6.97 -2.13
C ILE A 125 8.83 -5.85 -2.32
N ILE A 126 7.58 -6.22 -2.51
CA ILE A 126 6.47 -5.29 -2.75
C ILE A 126 5.76 -5.12 -1.42
N VAL A 127 5.75 -3.90 -0.91
CA VAL A 127 5.06 -3.55 0.34
C VAL A 127 3.79 -2.78 -0.01
N ASP A 128 2.63 -3.32 0.38
CA ASP A 128 1.31 -2.70 0.23
C ASP A 128 0.82 -2.20 1.58
N GLY A 129 0.44 -0.93 1.69
CA GLY A 129 0.00 -0.35 2.96
C GLY A 129 -0.59 1.04 2.85
N PHE A 130 -1.55 1.35 3.70
CA PHE A 130 -2.25 2.64 3.69
C PHE A 130 -1.62 3.69 4.61
N MET A 131 -0.72 3.28 5.50
CA MET A 131 0.02 4.11 6.46
C MET A 131 1.52 4.13 6.18
N MET A 132 1.98 3.84 4.97
CA MET A 132 3.43 3.87 4.68
C MET A 132 3.99 5.28 4.42
N PHE A 133 3.12 6.24 4.12
CA PHE A 133 3.49 7.60 3.74
C PHE A 133 3.06 8.65 4.78
N HIS A 134 2.58 8.23 5.95
CA HIS A 134 2.15 9.15 7.01
C HIS A 134 3.33 9.79 7.77
N ASP A 135 4.46 9.09 7.87
CA ASP A 135 5.69 9.57 8.51
C ASP A 135 6.87 9.44 7.54
N LEU A 136 7.62 10.53 7.40
CA LEU A 136 8.77 10.63 6.48
C LEU A 136 9.90 9.64 6.81
N SER A 137 10.08 9.28 8.09
CA SER A 137 11.08 8.30 8.52
C SER A 137 10.77 6.88 8.02
N ILE A 138 9.50 6.56 7.82
CA ILE A 138 9.06 5.28 7.24
C ILE A 138 9.30 5.30 5.74
N ILE A 139 9.00 6.42 5.07
CA ILE A 139 9.22 6.60 3.64
C ILE A 139 10.68 6.32 3.30
N GLU A 140 11.64 6.73 4.14
CA GLU A 140 13.08 6.49 3.96
C GLU A 140 13.48 5.01 3.93
N LEU A 141 12.64 4.10 4.45
CA LEU A 141 12.94 2.67 4.48
C LEU A 141 12.87 2.02 3.10
N PHE A 142 12.11 2.56 2.15
CA PHE A 142 11.90 1.94 0.84
C PHE A 142 12.96 2.36 -0.19
N ASP A 143 13.15 1.59 -1.25
CA ASP A 143 14.05 1.98 -2.35
C ASP A 143 13.27 2.67 -3.47
N ILE A 144 12.04 2.20 -3.71
CA ILE A 144 11.09 2.76 -4.68
C ILE A 144 9.80 3.10 -3.97
N ARG A 145 9.26 4.30 -4.21
CA ARG A 145 8.07 4.83 -3.53
C ARG A 145 7.03 5.23 -4.55
N ILE A 146 5.89 4.53 -4.53
CA ILE A 146 4.76 4.79 -5.41
C ILE A 146 3.56 5.09 -4.52
N PHE A 147 2.99 6.28 -4.70
CA PHE A 147 1.81 6.74 -3.98
C PHE A 147 0.62 6.80 -4.93
N ILE A 148 -0.38 5.95 -4.70
CA ILE A 148 -1.63 5.92 -5.45
C ILE A 148 -2.63 6.88 -4.80
N LYS A 149 -2.89 7.99 -5.48
CA LYS A 149 -3.87 9.01 -5.08
C LYS A 149 -5.22 8.72 -5.73
N ALA A 150 -6.29 8.89 -4.98
CA ALA A 150 -7.65 8.92 -5.51
C ALA A 150 -8.44 10.05 -4.82
N SER A 151 -9.48 10.55 -5.47
CA SER A 151 -10.37 11.59 -4.92
C SER A 151 -11.22 11.05 -3.77
N HIS A 152 -11.66 11.94 -2.87
CA HIS A 152 -12.66 11.62 -1.83
C HIS A 152 -13.82 10.77 -2.38
N ASP A 153 -14.50 11.23 -3.43
CA ASP A 153 -15.64 10.52 -4.03
C ASP A 153 -15.30 9.09 -4.46
N THR A 154 -14.10 8.90 -5.02
CA THR A 154 -13.62 7.58 -5.44
C THR A 154 -13.41 6.67 -4.24
N LEU A 155 -12.69 7.16 -3.23
CA LEU A 155 -12.40 6.42 -2.02
C LEU A 155 -13.68 6.04 -1.28
N LYS A 156 -14.60 7.00 -1.15
CA LYS A 156 -15.90 6.83 -0.50
C LYS A 156 -16.72 5.76 -1.20
N GLN A 157 -16.96 5.91 -2.51
CA GLN A 157 -17.77 4.96 -3.26
C GLN A 157 -17.20 3.54 -3.16
N ARG A 158 -15.88 3.39 -3.33
CA ARG A 158 -15.22 2.08 -3.24
C ARG A 158 -15.28 1.51 -1.83
N ARG A 159 -15.11 2.33 -0.78
CA ARG A 159 -15.20 1.87 0.61
C ARG A 159 -16.61 1.44 0.97
N GLU A 160 -17.62 2.26 0.67
CA GLU A 160 -19.02 1.97 0.97
C GLU A 160 -19.57 0.79 0.15
N SER A 161 -18.96 0.48 -0.99
CA SER A 161 -19.28 -0.74 -1.77
C SER A 161 -18.71 -2.03 -1.20
N ARG A 162 -17.82 -1.96 -0.19
CA ARG A 162 -17.28 -3.17 0.45
C ARG A 162 -18.37 -3.82 1.28
N PHE A 163 -18.53 -5.13 1.10
CA PHE A 163 -19.43 -5.92 1.95
C PHE A 163 -18.95 -5.97 3.41
N GLY A 164 -17.64 -5.87 3.61
CA GLY A 164 -16.95 -5.95 4.90
C GLY A 164 -15.55 -6.54 4.68
N TYR A 165 -14.82 -6.74 5.77
CA TYR A 165 -13.49 -7.35 5.74
C TYR A 165 -13.25 -8.18 6.99
N GLN A 166 -12.38 -9.18 6.85
CA GLN A 166 -11.97 -10.03 7.95
C GLN A 166 -11.00 -9.26 8.86
N THR A 167 -11.24 -9.31 10.17
CA THR A 167 -10.30 -8.85 11.19
C THR A 167 -9.64 -10.07 11.86
N GLN A 168 -8.78 -9.83 12.85
CA GLN A 168 -8.12 -10.91 13.59
C GLN A 168 -9.15 -11.86 14.22
N GLN A 169 -10.28 -11.34 14.70
CA GLN A 169 -11.26 -12.12 15.48
C GLN A 169 -12.64 -12.21 14.85
N THR A 170 -13.03 -11.23 14.03
CA THR A 170 -14.41 -11.08 13.55
C THR A 170 -14.50 -10.69 12.08
N PHE A 171 -15.71 -10.49 11.58
CA PHE A 171 -15.95 -9.89 10.26
C PHE A 171 -16.51 -8.50 10.47
N TRP A 172 -15.73 -7.48 10.10
CA TRP A 172 -16.11 -6.09 10.27
C TRP A 172 -16.89 -5.58 9.07
N VAL A 173 -18.00 -4.89 9.35
CA VAL A 173 -18.78 -4.15 8.38
C VAL A 173 -18.83 -2.70 8.83
N ASP A 174 -18.37 -1.80 7.96
CA ASP A 174 -18.37 -0.37 8.27
C ASP A 174 -19.79 0.11 8.59
N PRO A 175 -20.02 0.75 9.75
CA PRO A 175 -21.33 1.31 10.09
C PRO A 175 -21.68 2.49 9.16
N PRO A 176 -22.97 2.89 9.07
CA PRO A 176 -23.39 4.00 8.22
C PRO A 176 -22.63 5.31 8.49
N GLY A 177 -22.01 5.86 7.44
CA GLY A 177 -21.24 7.10 7.50
C GLY A 177 -19.83 6.94 8.10
N TYR A 178 -19.35 5.71 8.33
CA TYR A 178 -18.01 5.45 8.86
C TYR A 178 -16.91 6.11 8.03
N PHE A 179 -17.03 6.11 6.70
CA PHE A 179 -16.01 6.69 5.84
C PHE A 179 -15.78 8.19 6.11
N ASP A 180 -16.85 8.99 6.09
CA ASP A 180 -16.74 10.45 6.28
C ASP A 180 -16.43 10.83 7.72
N LYS A 181 -16.75 9.97 8.69
CA LYS A 181 -16.56 10.24 10.11
C LYS A 181 -15.22 9.76 10.67
N ILE A 182 -14.66 8.70 10.09
CA ILE A 182 -13.46 8.01 10.62
C ILE A 182 -12.39 7.88 9.55
N VAL A 183 -12.66 7.11 8.49
CA VAL A 183 -11.65 6.70 7.52
C VAL A 183 -10.98 7.90 6.84
N TYR A 184 -11.79 8.79 6.26
CA TYR A 184 -11.27 9.91 5.49
C TYR A 184 -10.63 11.00 6.37
N PRO A 185 -11.24 11.41 7.50
CA PRO A 185 -10.57 12.31 8.45
C PRO A 185 -9.22 11.77 8.95
N ALA A 186 -9.14 10.48 9.27
CA ALA A 186 -7.90 9.87 9.72
C ALA A 186 -6.83 9.86 8.62
N TYR A 187 -7.21 9.56 7.36
CA TYR A 187 -6.31 9.69 6.22
C TYR A 187 -5.85 11.14 6.01
N ALA A 188 -6.78 12.09 6.05
CA ALA A 188 -6.49 13.51 5.87
C ALA A 188 -5.48 14.00 6.92
N GLU A 189 -5.71 13.69 8.19
CA GLU A 189 -4.84 14.11 9.28
C GLU A 189 -3.47 13.44 9.22
N SER A 190 -3.43 12.12 9.00
CA SER A 190 -2.17 11.37 8.99
C SER A 190 -1.28 11.67 7.79
N HIS A 191 -1.84 12.06 6.65
CA HIS A 191 -1.07 12.27 5.41
C HIS A 191 -0.92 13.73 5.00
N LYS A 192 -1.54 14.69 5.70
CA LYS A 192 -1.56 16.11 5.31
C LYS A 192 -0.19 16.68 4.94
N ILE A 193 0.86 16.28 5.66
CA ILE A 193 2.24 16.76 5.44
C ILE A 193 2.73 16.51 4.01
N LEU A 194 2.22 15.49 3.32
CA LEU A 194 2.58 15.18 1.95
C LEU A 194 2.01 16.19 0.94
N PHE A 195 0.94 16.90 1.28
CA PHE A 195 0.14 17.65 0.32
C PHE A 195 0.26 19.17 0.51
N ASN A 196 0.06 19.90 -0.59
CA ASN A 196 0.10 21.36 -0.53
C ASN A 196 -1.00 21.87 0.39
N ASP A 197 -0.66 22.89 1.19
CA ASP A 197 -1.55 23.50 2.18
C ASP A 197 -2.16 22.51 3.19
N ASP A 198 -1.47 21.39 3.46
CA ASP A 198 -1.91 20.34 4.37
C ASP A 198 -3.29 19.74 3.98
N ASP A 199 -3.61 19.74 2.68
CA ASP A 199 -4.90 19.31 2.13
C ASP A 199 -4.73 18.13 1.15
N VAL A 200 -5.20 16.95 1.55
CA VAL A 200 -5.07 15.71 0.79
C VAL A 200 -5.78 15.70 -0.58
N GLU A 201 -6.69 16.64 -0.82
CA GLU A 201 -7.30 16.82 -2.15
C GLU A 201 -6.37 17.53 -3.12
N LYS A 202 -5.42 18.34 -2.63
CA LYS A 202 -4.43 19.04 -3.46
C LYS A 202 -3.33 18.10 -3.95
N SER A 203 -2.42 18.63 -4.76
CA SER A 203 -1.26 17.86 -5.23
C SER A 203 -0.27 17.60 -4.08
N VAL A 204 0.42 16.46 -4.15
CA VAL A 204 1.58 16.20 -3.28
C VAL A 204 2.62 17.29 -3.49
N ARG A 205 3.21 17.79 -2.40
CA ARG A 205 4.19 18.87 -2.43
C ARG A 205 5.41 18.48 -3.25
N GLN A 206 5.87 19.42 -4.06
CA GLN A 206 6.95 19.15 -5.02
C GLN A 206 8.29 18.94 -4.30
N ASP A 207 8.57 19.67 -3.22
CA ASP A 207 9.78 19.52 -2.40
C ASP A 207 9.87 18.12 -1.75
N ILE A 208 8.74 17.58 -1.28
CA ILE A 208 8.67 16.22 -0.73
C ILE A 208 8.85 15.17 -1.82
N LYS A 209 8.16 15.32 -2.96
CA LYS A 209 8.32 14.41 -4.11
C LYS A 209 9.77 14.32 -4.57
N ASP A 210 10.45 15.46 -4.69
CA ASP A 210 11.83 15.52 -5.17
C ASP A 210 12.81 14.98 -4.13
N LYS A 211 12.61 15.30 -2.85
CA LYS A 211 13.48 14.81 -1.77
C LYS A 211 13.42 13.29 -1.62
N TYR A 212 12.22 12.71 -1.74
CA TYR A 212 11.99 11.28 -1.49
C TYR A 212 11.81 10.45 -2.77
N ASP A 213 11.90 11.06 -3.96
CA ASP A 213 11.61 10.43 -5.26
C ASP A 213 10.28 9.66 -5.28
N ILE A 214 9.20 10.33 -4.87
CA ILE A 214 7.86 9.72 -4.81
C ILE A 214 7.17 9.84 -6.18
N ALA A 215 6.88 8.70 -6.79
CA ALA A 215 5.99 8.63 -7.95
C ALA A 215 4.53 8.70 -7.51
N VAL A 216 3.78 9.69 -7.99
CA VAL A 216 2.36 9.87 -7.65
C VAL A 216 1.51 9.45 -8.85
N ILE A 217 0.61 8.49 -8.64
CA ILE A 217 -0.25 7.93 -9.69
C ILE A 217 -1.71 8.09 -9.27
N THR A 218 -2.53 8.64 -10.16
CA THR A 218 -3.96 8.85 -9.87
C THR A 218 -4.79 7.65 -10.30
N ASN A 219 -5.66 7.15 -9.43
CA ASN A 219 -6.60 6.07 -9.71
C ASN A 219 -8.03 6.43 -9.23
N ASN A 220 -8.67 7.32 -9.99
CA ASN A 220 -10.04 7.76 -9.72
C ASN A 220 -11.07 6.81 -10.33
N ASN A 221 -12.34 7.00 -9.97
CA ASN A 221 -13.44 6.44 -10.73
C ASN A 221 -13.33 6.84 -12.21
N GLY A 222 -13.39 5.85 -13.10
CA GLY A 222 -13.20 6.04 -14.54
C GLY A 222 -11.78 5.76 -15.05
N THR A 223 -10.78 5.63 -14.16
CA THR A 223 -9.45 5.13 -14.54
C THR A 223 -9.53 3.61 -14.68
N PRO A 224 -9.30 3.03 -15.88
CA PRO A 224 -9.15 1.58 -16.03
C PRO A 224 -8.02 1.06 -15.15
N ILE A 225 -8.23 -0.04 -14.45
CA ILE A 225 -7.19 -0.64 -13.59
C ILE A 225 -5.92 -0.97 -14.40
N ALA A 226 -6.06 -1.38 -15.65
CA ALA A 226 -4.95 -1.61 -16.58
C ALA A 226 -4.05 -0.38 -16.74
N ASP A 227 -4.61 0.83 -16.82
CA ASP A 227 -3.84 2.07 -16.98
C ASP A 227 -3.05 2.39 -15.71
N THR A 228 -3.64 2.11 -14.54
CA THR A 228 -2.95 2.27 -13.25
C THR A 228 -1.78 1.29 -13.15
N VAL A 229 -2.00 0.01 -13.48
CA VAL A 229 -0.95 -1.01 -13.47
C VAL A 229 0.19 -0.66 -14.44
N LEU A 230 -0.14 -0.24 -15.66
CA LEU A 230 0.87 0.19 -16.64
C LEU A 230 1.66 1.40 -16.16
N SER A 231 1.00 2.39 -15.54
CA SER A 231 1.67 3.57 -14.99
C SER A 231 2.63 3.21 -13.86
N VAL A 232 2.19 2.38 -12.91
CA VAL A 232 3.03 1.88 -11.80
C VAL A 232 4.23 1.12 -12.35
N SER A 233 4.02 0.31 -13.38
CA SER A 233 5.06 -0.52 -13.98
C SER A 233 6.12 0.28 -14.71
N LYS A 234 5.74 1.37 -15.39
CA LYS A 234 6.70 2.31 -16.00
C LYS A 234 7.56 3.01 -14.95
N GLU A 235 6.96 3.44 -13.86
CA GLU A 235 7.68 4.07 -12.75
C GLU A 235 8.62 3.08 -12.05
N LEU A 236 8.22 1.81 -11.98
CA LEU A 236 9.04 0.72 -11.45
C LEU A 236 10.22 0.40 -12.39
N GLU A 237 9.99 0.21 -13.69
CA GLU A 237 11.04 0.00 -14.71
C GLU A 237 12.09 1.13 -14.70
N SER A 238 11.61 2.38 -14.73
CA SER A 238 12.45 3.58 -14.72
C SER A 238 13.34 3.68 -13.48
N ARG A 239 12.90 3.16 -12.33
CA ARG A 239 13.69 3.19 -11.09
C ARG A 239 14.57 1.97 -10.93
N LEU A 240 14.06 0.78 -11.25
CA LEU A 240 14.86 -0.45 -11.22
C LEU A 240 16.08 -0.36 -12.15
N SER A 241 15.93 0.28 -13.31
CA SER A 241 17.02 0.51 -14.26
C SER A 241 18.12 1.47 -13.76
N LYS A 242 17.84 2.24 -12.70
CA LYS A 242 18.80 3.17 -12.05
C LYS A 242 19.42 2.61 -10.78
N LEU A 243 18.91 1.48 -10.28
CA LEU A 243 19.51 0.77 -9.15
C LEU A 243 20.66 -0.07 -9.68
N ASP A 244 21.87 0.15 -9.16
CA ASP A 244 23.09 -0.63 -9.46
C ASP A 244 23.06 -2.04 -8.84
#